data_AF-A0A258BX57-F1
#
_entry.id   AF-A0A258BX57-F1
#
_cell.length_a   1.000
_cell.length_b   1.000
_cell.length_c   1.000
_cell.angle_alpha   90.00
_cell.angle_beta   90.00
_cell.angle_gamma   90.00
#
_symmetry.space_group_name_H-M   'P 1'
#
loop_
_entity.id
_entity.type
_entity.pdbx_description
1 polymer ?
#
loop_
_entity_poly.entity_id
_entity_poly.type
_entity_poly.pdbx_seq_one_letter_code
_entity_poly.pdbx_strand_id
1 'polypeptide(L)'
;TSGISILRSLQMEVLRMLSAHEKIAGGDGNPGKYLRPPIWPNEWPAFRARLGKWPARRLMRVMERIHDAERQTKLAGATGDPVIRLLINDLARAAENVR
;
A
#
# COMPACT_ATOMS: atom_id res chain seq x y z
N THR A 1 -12.26 -3.64 -14.60
CA THR A 1 -10.97 -3.55 -13.86
C THR A 1 -10.41 -4.94 -13.69
N SER A 2 -9.15 -5.20 -14.04
CA SER A 2 -8.54 -6.54 -13.87
C SER A 2 -7.91 -6.68 -12.47
N GLY A 3 -7.80 -7.90 -11.93
CA GLY A 3 -7.16 -8.12 -10.63
C GLY A 3 -5.73 -7.56 -10.58
N ILE A 4 -4.96 -7.74 -11.67
CA ILE A 4 -3.59 -7.21 -11.79
C ILE A 4 -3.56 -5.68 -11.71
N SER A 5 -4.53 -4.97 -12.30
CA SER A 5 -4.56 -3.50 -12.21
C SER A 5 -4.84 -3.03 -10.78
N ILE A 6 -5.70 -3.75 -10.03
CA ILE A 6 -5.97 -3.47 -8.62
C ILE A 6 -4.70 -3.68 -7.79
N LEU A 7 -4.01 -4.80 -8.02
CA LEU A 7 -2.76 -5.13 -7.32
C LEU A 7 -1.68 -4.07 -7.57
N ARG A 8 -1.56 -3.57 -8.81
CA ARG A 8 -0.65 -2.48 -9.16
C ARG A 8 -1.02 -1.17 -8.47
N SER A 9 -2.30 -0.80 -8.42
CA SER A 9 -2.74 0.39 -7.69
C SER A 9 -2.42 0.30 -6.20
N LEU A 10 -2.61 -0.88 -5.60
CA LEU A 10 -2.25 -1.13 -4.20
C LEU A 10 -0.72 -1.01 -3.99
N GLN A 11 0.09 -1.59 -4.88
CA GLN A 11 1.55 -1.50 -4.82
C GLN A 11 2.01 -0.03 -4.81
N MET A 12 1.46 0.79 -5.70
CA MET A 12 1.80 2.22 -5.78
C MET A 12 1.44 2.96 -4.50
N GLU A 13 0.30 2.64 -3.89
CA GLU A 13 -0.11 3.24 -2.63
C GLU A 13 0.80 2.81 -1.46
N VAL A 14 1.20 1.53 -1.40
CA VAL A 14 2.15 1.05 -0.38
C VAL A 14 3.51 1.73 -0.52
N LEU A 15 4.03 1.87 -1.75
CA LEU A 15 5.26 2.62 -2.02
C LEU A 15 5.14 4.07 -1.55
N ARG A 16 4.03 4.73 -1.88
CA ARG A 16 3.76 6.11 -1.48
C ARG A 16 3.75 6.27 0.05
N MET A 17 3.16 5.33 0.78
CA MET A 17 3.16 5.33 2.24
C MET A 17 4.55 5.04 2.83
N LEU A 18 5.34 4.14 2.23
CA LEU A 18 6.72 3.90 2.63
C LEU A 18 7.60 5.15 2.42
N SER A 19 7.47 5.82 1.28
CA SER A 19 8.15 7.10 1.03
C SER A 19 7.76 8.17 2.05
N ALA A 20 6.49 8.21 2.48
CA ALA A 20 6.07 9.14 3.53
C ALA A 20 6.77 8.87 4.86
N HIS A 21 6.90 7.59 5.27
CA HIS A 21 7.67 7.22 6.47
C HIS A 21 9.13 7.63 6.36
N GLU A 22 9.76 7.42 5.21
CA GLU A 22 11.15 7.83 4.94
C GLU A 22 11.34 9.35 5.11
N LYS A 23 10.47 10.16 4.50
CA LYS A 23 10.55 11.63 4.60
C LYS A 23 10.31 12.13 6.03
N ILE A 24 9.36 11.53 6.76
CA ILE A 24 9.11 11.88 8.16
C ILE A 24 10.33 11.52 9.02
N ALA A 25 10.91 10.33 8.84
CA ALA A 25 12.10 9.92 9.57
C ALA A 25 13.32 10.81 9.25
N GLY A 26 13.41 11.33 8.03
CA GLY A 26 14.41 12.31 7.62
C GLY A 26 14.20 13.74 8.14
N GLY A 27 13.14 13.99 8.92
CA GLY A 27 12.87 15.31 9.51
C GLY A 27 12.28 16.34 8.54
N ASP A 28 11.70 15.92 7.42
CA ASP A 28 11.10 16.84 6.45
C ASP A 28 9.87 17.57 7.04
N GLY A 29 9.86 18.90 6.95
CA GLY A 29 8.74 19.73 7.41
C GLY A 29 7.51 19.68 6.49
N ASN A 30 7.65 19.23 5.24
CA ASN A 30 6.55 19.02 4.30
C ASN A 30 6.76 17.73 3.48
N PRO A 31 6.61 16.55 4.11
CA PRO A 31 6.86 15.25 3.48
C PRO A 31 5.88 14.93 2.32
N GLY A 32 4.67 15.51 2.34
CA GLY A 32 3.62 15.22 1.36
C GLY A 32 3.92 15.67 -0.07
N LYS A 33 4.68 16.77 -0.24
CA LYS A 33 4.95 17.36 -1.56
C LYS A 33 5.86 16.50 -2.46
N TYR A 34 6.64 15.61 -1.86
CA TYR A 34 7.57 14.71 -2.57
C TYR A 34 6.96 13.35 -2.92
N LEU A 35 5.76 13.08 -2.41
CA LEU A 35 5.04 11.84 -2.70
C LEU A 35 4.54 11.83 -4.15
N ARG A 36 4.31 10.63 -4.70
CA ARG A 36 3.74 10.46 -6.03
C ARG A 36 2.45 9.63 -5.95
N PRO A 37 1.27 10.22 -6.20
CA PRO A 37 1.03 11.67 -6.38
C PRO A 37 1.36 12.49 -5.11
N PRO A 38 1.53 13.82 -5.19
CA PRO A 38 1.75 14.65 -4.01
C PRO A 38 0.52 14.62 -3.09
N ILE A 39 0.73 14.87 -1.80
CA ILE A 39 -0.33 15.11 -0.81
C ILE A 39 -0.24 16.58 -0.40
N TRP A 40 -1.34 17.31 -0.55
CA TRP A 40 -1.40 18.73 -0.20
C TRP A 40 -1.58 18.93 1.31
N PRO A 41 -1.18 20.09 1.87
CA PRO A 41 -1.26 20.34 3.32
C PRO A 41 -2.66 20.15 3.93
N ASN A 42 -3.72 20.45 3.19
CA ASN A 42 -5.12 20.25 3.63
C ASN A 42 -5.52 18.76 3.69
N GLU A 43 -4.89 17.89 2.90
CA GLU A 43 -5.13 16.44 2.88
C GLU A 43 -4.20 15.67 3.82
N TRP A 44 -3.09 16.31 4.23
CA TRP A 44 -2.06 15.70 5.05
C TRP A 44 -2.58 15.12 6.38
N PRO A 45 -3.46 15.78 7.15
CA PRO A 45 -3.97 15.21 8.40
C PRO A 45 -4.67 13.85 8.20
N ALA A 46 -5.52 13.74 7.19
CA ALA A 46 -6.22 12.50 6.86
C ALA A 46 -5.26 11.42 6.36
N PHE A 47 -4.29 11.79 5.51
CA PHE A 47 -3.25 10.88 5.06
C PHE A 47 -2.39 10.36 6.22
N ARG A 48 -1.99 11.24 7.14
CA ARG A 48 -1.18 10.91 8.32
C ARG A 48 -1.93 10.01 9.29
N ALA A 49 -3.23 10.23 9.49
CA ALA A 49 -4.07 9.33 10.30
C ALA A 49 -4.09 7.90 9.73
N ARG A 50 -4.19 7.78 8.39
CA ARG A 50 -4.08 6.48 7.71
C ARG A 50 -2.68 5.89 7.82
N LEU A 51 -1.63 6.72 7.68
CA LEU A 51 -0.24 6.30 7.84
C LEU A 51 0.03 5.71 9.22
N GLY A 52 -0.58 6.26 10.27
CA GLY A 52 -0.49 5.75 11.65
C GLY A 52 -0.98 4.31 11.81
N LYS A 53 -1.98 3.88 11.02
CA LYS A 53 -2.48 2.50 11.02
C LYS A 53 -1.54 1.51 10.32
N TRP A 54 -0.61 2.02 9.53
CA TRP A 54 0.25 1.25 8.64
C TRP A 54 1.72 1.61 8.89
N PRO A 55 2.33 1.10 9.97
CA PRO A 55 3.74 1.32 10.25
C PRO A 55 4.62 0.72 9.14
N ALA A 56 5.79 1.31 8.90
CA ALA A 56 6.69 0.92 7.79
C ALA A 56 6.98 -0.59 7.72
N ARG A 57 7.24 -1.25 8.87
CA ARG A 57 7.46 -2.71 8.94
C ARG A 57 6.29 -3.52 8.38
N ARG A 58 5.06 -3.07 8.64
CA ARG A 58 3.86 -3.73 8.14
C ARG A 58 3.69 -3.50 6.64
N LEU A 59 3.95 -2.29 6.16
CA LEU A 59 3.91 -1.96 4.72
C LEU A 59 4.94 -2.78 3.92
N MET A 60 6.14 -3.03 4.46
CA MET A 60 7.13 -3.92 3.82
C MET A 60 6.60 -5.35 3.66
N ARG A 61 5.97 -5.92 4.70
CA ARG A 61 5.31 -7.23 4.61
C ARG A 61 4.17 -7.25 3.59
N VAL A 62 3.40 -6.16 3.49
CA VAL A 62 2.35 -6.03 2.47
C VAL A 62 2.97 -6.03 1.07
N MET A 63 4.10 -5.33 0.87
CA MET A 63 4.82 -5.30 -0.41
C MET A 63 5.28 -6.70 -0.84
N GLU A 64 5.85 -7.48 0.07
CA GLU A 64 6.26 -8.87 -0.18
C GLU A 64 5.06 -9.71 -0.65
N ARG A 65 3.94 -9.64 0.08
CA ARG A 65 2.71 -10.36 -0.28
C ARG A 65 2.13 -9.94 -1.63
N ILE A 66 2.25 -8.65 -1.99
CA ILE A 66 1.84 -8.14 -3.30
C ILE A 66 2.67 -8.78 -4.41
N HIS A 67 4.00 -8.79 -4.26
CA HIS A 67 4.89 -9.40 -5.25
C HIS A 67 4.66 -10.91 -5.39
N ASP A 68 4.40 -11.61 -4.30
CA ASP A 68 4.07 -13.04 -4.33
C ASP A 68 2.74 -13.32 -5.06
N ALA A 69 1.71 -12.54 -4.75
CA ALA A 69 0.42 -12.65 -5.44
C ALA A 69 0.54 -12.32 -6.94
N GLU A 70 1.33 -11.31 -7.29
CA GLU A 70 1.58 -10.96 -8.69
C GLU A 70 2.28 -12.11 -9.43
N ARG A 71 3.31 -12.70 -8.81
CA ARG A 71 4.03 -13.85 -9.37
C ARG A 71 3.11 -15.04 -9.58
N GLN A 72 2.32 -15.41 -8.56
CA GLN A 72 1.38 -16.53 -8.64
C GLN A 72 0.34 -16.31 -9.74
N THR A 73 -0.21 -15.09 -9.83
CA THR A 73 -1.20 -14.75 -10.87
C THR A 73 -0.61 -14.88 -12.27
N LYS A 74 0.62 -14.36 -12.48
CA LYS A 74 1.30 -14.44 -13.77
C LYS A 74 1.62 -15.88 -14.19
N LEU A 75 1.97 -16.75 -13.24
CA LEU A 75 2.23 -18.16 -13.50
C LEU A 75 0.95 -18.96 -13.80
N ALA A 76 -0.13 -18.66 -13.08
CA ALA A 76 -1.41 -19.36 -13.22
C ALA A 76 -2.21 -18.92 -14.48
N GLY A 77 -1.91 -17.75 -15.06
CA GLY A 77 -2.65 -17.23 -16.20
C GLY A 77 -4.10 -16.88 -15.83
N ALA A 78 -5.07 -17.36 -16.61
CA ALA A 78 -6.49 -17.01 -16.44
C ALA A 78 -7.10 -17.46 -15.09
N THR A 79 -6.47 -18.39 -14.38
CA THR A 79 -6.95 -18.91 -13.08
C THR A 79 -6.34 -18.19 -11.87
N GLY A 80 -5.54 -17.14 -12.07
CA GLY A 80 -4.84 -16.42 -11.00
C GLY A 80 -5.67 -15.38 -10.22
N ASP A 81 -6.84 -14.97 -10.73
CA ASP A 81 -7.68 -13.92 -10.10
C ASP A 81 -8.08 -14.19 -8.63
N PRO A 82 -8.36 -15.45 -8.20
CA PRO A 82 -8.67 -15.75 -6.80
C PRO A 82 -7.56 -15.37 -5.81
N VAL A 83 -6.28 -15.49 -6.20
CA VAL A 83 -5.14 -15.15 -5.34
C VAL A 83 -5.18 -13.68 -4.94
N ILE A 84 -5.47 -12.80 -5.92
CA ILE A 84 -5.56 -11.36 -5.70
C ILE A 84 -6.74 -11.03 -4.77
N ARG A 85 -7.89 -11.69 -4.95
CA ARG A 85 -9.07 -11.49 -4.09
C ARG A 85 -8.80 -11.88 -2.63
N LEU A 86 -8.13 -13.00 -2.41
CA LEU A 86 -7.76 -13.45 -1.07
C LEU A 86 -6.81 -12.45 -0.41
N LEU A 87 -5.80 -11.96 -1.14
CA LEU A 87 -4.89 -10.93 -0.62
C LEU A 87 -5.65 -9.65 -0.20
N ILE A 88 -6.57 -9.16 -1.04
CA ILE A 88 -7.33 -7.95 -0.74
C ILE A 88 -8.18 -8.14 0.53
N ASN A 89 -8.86 -9.28 0.66
CA ASN A 89 -9.66 -9.59 1.84
C ASN A 89 -8.82 -9.68 3.11
N ASP A 90 -7.65 -10.30 3.03
CA ASP A 90 -6.73 -10.38 4.17
C ASP A 90 -6.23 -9.00 4.60
N LEU A 91 -5.94 -8.11 3.64
CA LEU A 91 -5.53 -6.74 3.94
C LEU A 91 -6.65 -5.92 4.55
N ALA A 92 -7.88 -6.09 4.09
CA ALA A 92 -9.07 -5.45 4.66
C ALA A 92 -9.26 -5.87 6.13
N ARG A 93 -9.23 -7.18 6.41
CA ARG A 93 -9.29 -7.71 7.78
C ARG A 93 -8.15 -7.20 8.64
N ALA A 94 -6.94 -7.15 8.08
CA ALA A 94 -5.80 -6.62 8.80
C ALA A 94 -6.03 -5.15 9.16
N ALA A 95 -6.59 -4.33 8.26
CA ALA A 95 -6.90 -2.93 8.50
C ALA A 95 -7.94 -2.72 9.62
N GLU A 96 -8.97 -3.57 9.69
CA GLU A 96 -9.99 -3.57 10.74
C GLU A 96 -9.41 -3.86 12.13
N ASN A 97 -8.40 -4.74 12.19
CA ASN A 97 -7.75 -5.15 13.43
C ASN A 97 -6.72 -4.14 13.96
N VAL A 98 -6.49 -3.02 13.26
CA VAL A 98 -5.64 -1.93 13.76
C VAL A 98 -6.50 -0.97 14.57
N ARG A 99 -6.49 -1.15 15.89
CA ARG A 99 -7.05 -0.21 16.86
C ARG A 99 -5.98 0.77 17.33
#